data_AF-B8MDS9-F1
#
_entry.id   AF-B8MDS9-F1
#
_cell.length_a   1.000
_cell.length_b   1.000
_cell.length_c   1.000
_cell.angle_alpha   90.00
_cell.angle_beta   90.00
_cell.angle_gamma   90.00
#
_symmetry.space_group_name_H-M   'P 1'
#
loop_
_entity.id
_entity.type
_entity.pdbx_description
1 polymer ?
#
loop_
_entity_poly.entity_id
_entity_poly.type
_entity_poly.pdbx_seq_one_letter_code
_entity_poly.pdbx_strand_id
1 'polypeptide(L)'
;MANFNPFARRESHHRNTLIAYQVLSVLSWALVLVAGIYYSLHKPDDVKHGHNIWKQANRHPTPFSQNTTITGIYWILLLLSQVSYVWHFFSNNGTLVTSAANVASHFILNNLLVFAFIMLWVRNYFWPAEIILIIHVISQSSAYWTHRGSPPFVHWPAIAGPYAWSLTALFWNGAVAVHAHNLPSRIVANIFIWVIFLIGFVHIFTAKDYIFGYSLSILTLCKSSLNLPSFDSVY
;
A
#
# COMPACT_ATOMS: atom_id res chain seq x y z
N MET A 1 24.73 -6.71 -25.05
CA MET A 1 24.21 -7.36 -23.83
C MET A 1 22.75 -6.96 -23.68
N ALA A 2 21.82 -7.91 -23.71
CA ALA A 2 20.41 -7.58 -23.51
C ALA A 2 20.20 -7.13 -22.05
N ASN A 3 19.74 -5.91 -21.83
CA ASN A 3 19.44 -5.39 -20.50
C ASN A 3 18.35 -6.26 -19.85
N PHE A 4 18.71 -7.05 -18.84
CA PHE A 4 17.75 -7.81 -18.04
C PHE A 4 17.07 -6.87 -17.03
N ASN A 5 16.09 -6.09 -17.50
CA ASN A 5 15.20 -5.32 -16.62
C ASN A 5 13.99 -6.20 -16.21
N PRO A 6 13.86 -6.61 -14.94
CA PRO A 6 12.74 -7.42 -14.46
C PRO A 6 11.43 -6.63 -14.30
N PHE A 7 11.47 -5.30 -14.36
CA PHE A 7 10.32 -4.39 -14.23
C PHE A 7 9.72 -3.96 -15.57
N ALA A 8 10.31 -4.38 -16.69
CA ALA A 8 9.82 -4.05 -18.02
C ALA A 8 8.67 -4.99 -18.44
N ARG A 9 7.70 -4.45 -19.17
CA ARG A 9 6.64 -5.24 -19.82
C ARG A 9 7.24 -6.12 -20.92
N ARG A 10 6.78 -7.37 -21.01
CA ARG A 10 7.20 -8.36 -21.99
C ARG A 10 6.00 -9.06 -22.63
N GLU A 11 6.18 -9.53 -23.86
CA GLU A 11 5.18 -10.33 -24.58
C GLU A 11 5.20 -11.80 -24.15
N SER A 12 6.35 -12.29 -23.71
CA SER A 12 6.53 -13.66 -23.23
C SER A 12 7.61 -13.72 -22.14
N HIS A 13 7.55 -14.76 -21.33
CA HIS A 13 8.49 -15.03 -20.25
C HIS A 13 9.02 -16.46 -20.35
N HIS A 14 10.30 -16.65 -20.07
CA HIS A 14 10.90 -17.98 -20.05
C HIS A 14 10.32 -18.81 -18.89
N ARG A 15 10.23 -20.14 -19.06
CA ARG A 15 9.65 -21.05 -18.06
C ARG A 15 10.28 -20.90 -16.67
N ASN A 16 11.60 -20.77 -16.61
CA ASN A 16 12.30 -20.60 -15.32
C ASN A 16 11.94 -19.27 -14.63
N THR A 17 11.73 -18.20 -15.40
CA THR A 17 11.28 -16.90 -14.88
C THR A 17 9.85 -16.99 -14.35
N LEU A 18 8.96 -17.70 -15.05
CA LEU A 18 7.59 -17.93 -14.60
C LEU A 18 7.55 -18.70 -13.28
N ILE A 19 8.36 -19.76 -13.14
CA ILE A 19 8.47 -20.53 -11.90
C ILE A 19 8.99 -19.63 -10.77
N ALA A 20 10.03 -18.83 -11.03
CA ALA A 20 10.54 -17.89 -10.03
C ALA A 20 9.46 -16.88 -9.58
N TYR A 21 8.71 -16.31 -10.52
CA TYR A 21 7.61 -15.39 -10.20
C TYR A 21 6.47 -16.06 -9.44
N GLN A 22 6.08 -17.29 -9.79
CA GLN A 22 5.10 -18.07 -9.04
C GLN A 22 5.53 -18.22 -7.57
N VAL A 23 6.73 -18.75 -7.35
CA VAL A 23 7.25 -19.04 -6.01
C VAL A 23 7.44 -17.76 -5.21
N LEU A 24 8.13 -16.75 -5.77
CA LEU A 24 8.42 -15.51 -5.07
C LEU A 24 7.17 -14.67 -4.79
N SER A 25 6.19 -14.67 -5.68
CA SER A 25 4.92 -13.97 -5.44
C SER A 25 4.15 -14.60 -4.28
N VAL A 26 4.06 -15.93 -4.24
CA VAL A 26 3.41 -16.66 -3.12
C VAL A 26 4.15 -16.42 -1.82
N LEU A 27 5.49 -16.58 -1.79
CA LEU A 27 6.28 -16.42 -0.58
C LEU A 27 6.25 -14.99 -0.04
N SER A 28 6.38 -13.99 -0.91
CA SER A 28 6.35 -12.59 -0.50
C SER A 28 4.96 -12.16 -0.02
N TRP A 29 3.88 -12.65 -0.66
CA TRP A 29 2.51 -12.41 -0.19
C TRP A 29 2.26 -13.07 1.18
N ALA A 30 2.67 -14.33 1.35
CA ALA A 30 2.55 -15.04 2.62
C ALA A 30 3.31 -14.33 3.74
N LEU A 31 4.49 -13.77 3.45
CA LEU A 31 5.27 -12.97 4.39
C LEU A 31 4.48 -11.77 4.90
N VAL A 32 3.84 -11.01 4.01
CA VAL A 32 2.99 -9.86 4.39
C VAL A 32 1.77 -10.31 5.18
N LEU A 33 1.10 -11.38 4.75
CA LEU A 33 -0.08 -11.91 5.44
C LEU A 33 0.25 -12.33 6.87
N VAL A 34 1.30 -13.14 7.04
CA VAL A 34 1.71 -13.66 8.35
C VAL A 34 2.17 -12.53 9.25
N ALA A 35 3.02 -11.62 8.76
CA ALA A 35 3.46 -10.47 9.54
C ALA A 35 2.30 -9.54 9.90
N GLY A 36 1.39 -9.29 8.96
CA GLY A 36 0.20 -8.47 9.16
C GLY A 36 -0.74 -9.04 10.22
N ILE A 37 -1.02 -10.35 10.19
CA ILE A 37 -1.82 -11.03 11.21
C ILE A 37 -1.10 -11.01 12.57
N TYR A 38 0.17 -11.43 12.60
CA TYR A 38 0.95 -11.52 13.83
C TYR A 38 1.01 -10.17 14.54
N TYR A 39 1.43 -9.11 13.84
CA TYR A 39 1.58 -7.78 14.41
C TYR A 39 0.28 -6.98 14.49
N SER A 40 -0.84 -7.49 13.98
CA SER A 40 -2.17 -6.96 14.33
C SER A 40 -2.55 -7.34 15.75
N LEU A 41 -2.14 -8.52 16.21
CA LEU A 41 -2.53 -9.09 17.50
C LEU A 41 -1.44 -8.90 18.56
N HIS A 42 -0.17 -8.98 18.17
CA HIS A 42 0.98 -8.99 19.07
C HIS A 42 1.85 -7.76 18.87
N LYS A 43 2.49 -7.32 19.95
CA LYS A 43 3.60 -6.36 19.89
C LYS A 43 4.90 -7.12 19.59
N PRO A 44 5.94 -6.47 19.06
CA PRO A 44 7.26 -7.06 18.99
C PRO A 44 7.82 -7.32 20.39
N ASP A 45 8.42 -8.49 20.59
CA ASP A 45 9.04 -8.90 21.86
C ASP A 45 10.49 -8.43 21.99
N ASP A 46 11.12 -8.08 20.87
CA ASP A 46 12.52 -7.63 20.78
C ASP A 46 12.72 -6.16 21.19
N VAL A 47 11.65 -5.38 21.42
CA VAL A 47 11.74 -3.98 21.83
C VAL A 47 10.79 -3.64 22.99
N LYS A 48 11.30 -2.91 23.98
CA LYS A 48 10.55 -2.56 25.21
C LYS A 48 9.30 -1.72 24.96
N HIS A 49 9.37 -0.81 23.98
CA HIS A 49 8.33 0.18 23.70
C HIS A 49 7.59 -0.07 22.38
N GLY A 50 7.70 -1.26 21.80
CA GLY A 50 6.95 -1.59 20.58
C GLY A 50 5.46 -1.79 20.85
N HIS A 51 4.68 -1.60 19.80
CA HIS A 51 3.23 -1.82 19.83
C HIS A 51 2.78 -2.60 18.59
N ASN A 52 1.63 -3.25 18.72
CA ASN A 52 0.96 -3.83 17.56
C ASN A 52 0.51 -2.71 16.59
N ILE A 53 0.21 -3.06 15.34
CA ILE A 53 -0.07 -2.12 14.24
C ILE A 53 -1.17 -1.12 14.63
N TRP A 54 -2.28 -1.61 15.19
CA TRP A 54 -3.45 -0.79 15.51
C TRP A 54 -3.25 0.10 16.73
N LYS A 55 -2.56 -0.38 17.76
CA LYS A 55 -2.23 0.41 18.95
C LYS A 55 -1.24 1.51 18.62
N GLN A 56 -0.27 1.24 17.74
CA GLN A 56 0.64 2.25 17.23
C GLN A 56 -0.13 3.36 16.51
N ALA A 57 -1.11 2.99 15.68
CA ALA A 57 -1.97 3.95 14.98
C ALA A 57 -2.74 4.86 15.93
N ASN A 58 -3.36 4.29 16.96
CA ASN A 58 -4.15 5.05 17.93
C ASN A 58 -3.31 5.92 18.87
N ARG A 59 -2.02 5.57 19.08
CA ARG A 59 -1.11 6.33 19.96
C ARG A 59 -0.61 7.63 19.31
N HIS A 60 -0.60 7.70 17.99
CA HIS A 60 -0.07 8.86 17.26
C HIS A 60 -1.17 9.55 16.43
N PRO A 61 -2.10 10.27 17.09
CA PRO A 61 -3.12 11.01 16.39
C PRO A 61 -2.48 12.19 15.64
N THR A 62 -2.48 12.10 14.32
CA THR A 62 -2.07 13.13 13.38
C THR A 62 -3.24 13.57 12.50
N PRO A 63 -3.13 14.70 11.78
CA PRO A 63 -4.09 15.09 10.75
C PRO A 63 -4.28 14.07 9.61
N PHE A 64 -3.44 13.03 9.53
CA PHE A 64 -3.54 11.93 8.56
C PHE A 64 -3.92 10.59 9.20
N SER A 65 -4.35 10.61 10.47
CA SER A 65 -4.80 9.40 11.15
C SER A 65 -5.93 8.74 10.37
N GLN A 66 -5.84 7.44 10.23
CA GLN A 66 -6.86 6.62 9.61
C GLN A 66 -7.68 5.89 10.67
N ASN A 67 -8.96 5.69 10.39
CA ASN A 67 -9.77 4.74 11.14
C ASN A 67 -9.21 3.31 10.97
N THR A 68 -8.74 2.73 12.07
CA THR A 68 -8.10 1.40 12.06
C THR A 68 -9.01 0.30 11.51
N THR A 69 -10.33 0.39 11.74
CA THR A 69 -11.30 -0.60 11.24
C THR A 69 -11.42 -0.54 9.72
N ILE A 70 -11.59 0.65 9.15
CA ILE A 70 -11.71 0.81 7.68
C ILE A 70 -10.39 0.42 7.01
N THR A 71 -9.24 0.84 7.56
CA THR A 71 -7.92 0.42 7.06
C THR A 71 -7.75 -1.10 7.14
N GLY A 72 -8.21 -1.74 8.21
CA GLY A 72 -8.23 -3.19 8.34
C GLY A 72 -9.08 -3.88 7.26
N ILE A 73 -10.31 -3.41 7.03
CA ILE A 73 -11.19 -3.93 5.97
C ILE A 73 -10.54 -3.77 4.60
N TYR A 74 -9.95 -2.61 4.31
CA TYR A 74 -9.24 -2.35 3.07
C TYR A 74 -8.13 -3.38 2.83
N TRP A 75 -7.30 -3.64 3.84
CA TRP A 75 -6.22 -4.62 3.76
C TRP A 75 -6.72 -6.06 3.60
N ILE A 76 -7.79 -6.44 4.29
CA ILE A 76 -8.40 -7.78 4.12
C ILE A 76 -8.87 -7.96 2.67
N LEU A 77 -9.61 -6.99 2.12
CA LEU A 77 -10.09 -7.04 0.74
C LEU A 77 -8.94 -7.06 -0.27
N LEU A 78 -7.89 -6.27 -0.02
CA LEU A 78 -6.70 -6.24 -0.86
C LEU A 78 -5.94 -7.57 -0.82
N LEU A 79 -5.72 -8.17 0.35
CA LEU A 79 -5.01 -9.44 0.48
C LEU A 79 -5.81 -10.59 -0.15
N LEU A 80 -7.14 -10.60 -0.01
CA LEU A 80 -8.00 -11.59 -0.66
C LEU A 80 -7.98 -11.45 -2.19
N SER A 81 -8.00 -10.23 -2.72
CA SER A 81 -7.92 -10.03 -4.17
C SER A 81 -6.55 -10.35 -4.75
N GLN A 82 -5.50 -10.24 -3.94
CA GLN A 82 -4.16 -10.69 -4.30
C GLN A 82 -4.08 -12.22 -4.43
N VAL A 83 -4.90 -13.00 -3.70
CA VAL A 83 -5.02 -14.46 -3.94
C VAL A 83 -5.52 -14.70 -5.36
N SER A 84 -6.57 -13.98 -5.78
CA SER A 84 -7.07 -14.06 -7.15
C SER A 84 -5.98 -13.72 -8.16
N TYR A 85 -5.21 -12.65 -7.94
CA TYR A 85 -4.06 -12.31 -8.79
C TYR A 85 -3.04 -13.45 -8.88
N VAL A 86 -2.61 -14.01 -7.73
CA VAL A 86 -1.60 -15.08 -7.69
C VAL A 86 -2.11 -16.36 -8.37
N TRP A 87 -3.42 -16.64 -8.30
CA TRP A 87 -4.03 -17.77 -9.00
C TRP A 87 -3.85 -17.70 -10.52
N HIS A 88 -3.76 -16.50 -11.11
CA HIS A 88 -3.62 -16.33 -12.56
C HIS A 88 -2.27 -16.83 -13.09
N PHE A 89 -1.25 -16.97 -12.24
CA PHE A 89 0.01 -17.63 -12.64
C PHE A 89 -0.16 -19.11 -12.96
N PHE A 90 -1.22 -19.76 -12.46
CA PHE A 90 -1.50 -21.18 -12.62
C PHE A 90 -2.62 -21.44 -13.64
N SER A 91 -3.07 -20.40 -14.35
CA SER A 91 -4.08 -20.53 -15.38
C SER A 91 -3.54 -21.25 -16.63
N ASN A 92 -4.40 -22.02 -17.29
CA ASN A 92 -4.12 -22.58 -18.61
C ASN A 92 -4.13 -21.53 -19.73
N ASN A 93 -4.55 -20.28 -19.43
CA ASN A 93 -4.58 -19.19 -20.39
C ASN A 93 -3.27 -18.40 -20.38
N GLY A 94 -2.46 -18.55 -21.43
CA GLY A 94 -1.17 -17.86 -21.57
C GLY A 94 -1.26 -16.33 -21.51
N THR A 95 -2.38 -15.73 -21.93
CA THR A 95 -2.56 -14.27 -21.83
C THR A 95 -2.68 -13.79 -20.38
N LEU A 96 -3.37 -14.57 -19.53
CA LEU A 96 -3.51 -14.29 -18.11
C LEU A 96 -2.17 -14.46 -17.39
N VAL A 97 -1.44 -15.53 -17.72
CA VAL A 97 -0.11 -15.80 -17.15
C VAL A 97 0.88 -14.70 -17.52
N THR A 98 0.94 -14.29 -18.79
CA THR A 98 1.83 -13.19 -19.23
C THR A 98 1.46 -11.86 -18.57
N SER A 99 0.17 -11.56 -18.45
CA SER A 99 -0.30 -10.35 -17.76
C SER A 99 0.13 -10.34 -16.29
N ALA A 100 -0.05 -11.46 -15.58
CA ALA A 100 0.38 -11.60 -14.20
C ALA A 100 1.91 -11.50 -14.04
N ALA A 101 2.66 -12.19 -14.93
CA ALA A 101 4.11 -12.21 -14.95
C ALA A 101 4.74 -10.85 -15.22
N ASN A 102 4.10 -10.00 -16.02
CA ASN A 102 4.58 -8.64 -16.27
C ASN A 102 4.59 -7.76 -15.01
N VAL A 103 3.71 -8.02 -14.06
CA VAL A 103 3.58 -7.24 -12.82
C VAL A 103 4.27 -7.92 -11.62
N ALA A 104 4.70 -9.17 -11.78
CA ALA A 104 5.24 -10.01 -10.70
C ALA A 104 6.39 -9.34 -9.92
N SER A 105 7.38 -8.77 -10.63
CA SER A 105 8.52 -8.10 -9.98
C SER A 105 8.10 -6.91 -9.11
N HIS A 106 7.12 -6.12 -9.60
CA HIS A 106 6.54 -5.01 -8.85
C HIS A 106 5.74 -5.52 -7.64
N PHE A 107 4.99 -6.61 -7.80
CA PHE A 107 4.23 -7.24 -6.73
C PHE A 107 5.14 -7.80 -5.61
N ILE A 108 6.22 -8.47 -5.98
CA ILE A 108 7.20 -9.01 -5.03
C ILE A 108 7.86 -7.86 -4.26
N LEU A 109 8.35 -6.84 -4.98
CA LEU A 109 8.97 -5.67 -4.36
C LEU A 109 8.00 -4.94 -3.44
N ASN A 110 6.75 -4.76 -3.86
CA ASN A 110 5.66 -4.22 -3.04
C ASN A 110 5.55 -4.95 -1.70
N ASN A 111 5.47 -6.28 -1.74
CA ASN A 111 5.29 -7.07 -0.52
C ASN A 111 6.49 -6.96 0.42
N LEU A 112 7.71 -6.93 -0.12
CA LEU A 112 8.92 -6.73 0.67
C LEU A 112 8.96 -5.34 1.33
N LEU A 113 8.53 -4.30 0.62
CA LEU A 113 8.45 -2.94 1.16
C LEU A 113 7.36 -2.81 2.22
N VAL A 114 6.19 -3.43 2.01
CA VAL A 114 5.13 -3.48 3.03
C VAL A 114 5.61 -4.22 4.27
N PHE A 115 6.28 -5.36 4.10
CA PHE A 115 6.86 -6.10 5.22
C PHE A 115 7.89 -5.27 5.99
N ALA A 116 8.82 -4.63 5.28
CA ALA A 116 9.81 -3.75 5.90
C ALA A 116 9.13 -2.59 6.66
N PHE A 117 8.09 -1.97 6.07
CA PHE A 117 7.31 -0.94 6.74
C PHE A 117 6.66 -1.46 8.04
N ILE A 118 5.98 -2.61 8.00
CA ILE A 118 5.36 -3.21 9.21
C ILE A 118 6.41 -3.40 10.30
N MET A 119 7.57 -3.96 9.96
CA MET A 119 8.64 -4.24 10.93
C MET A 119 9.20 -2.98 11.57
N LEU A 120 9.32 -1.89 10.82
CA LEU A 120 9.79 -0.60 11.33
C LEU A 120 8.72 0.12 12.15
N TRP A 121 7.47 0.11 11.67
CA TRP A 121 6.32 0.76 12.29
C TRP A 121 6.07 0.25 13.72
N VAL A 122 5.99 -1.07 13.89
CA VAL A 122 5.71 -1.70 15.20
C VAL A 122 6.84 -1.50 16.21
N ARG A 123 8.03 -1.09 15.74
CA ARG A 123 9.22 -0.81 16.54
C ARG A 123 9.48 0.68 16.76
N ASN A 124 8.58 1.57 16.33
CA ASN A 124 8.70 3.02 16.40
C ASN A 124 9.81 3.64 15.53
N TYR A 125 10.30 2.95 14.51
CA TYR A 125 11.31 3.51 13.58
C TYR A 125 10.65 4.30 12.44
N PHE A 126 9.99 5.42 12.77
CA PHE A 126 9.17 6.18 11.82
C PHE A 126 9.98 6.85 10.70
N TRP A 127 11.17 7.37 10.99
CA TRP A 127 12.03 7.98 9.96
C TRP A 127 12.55 6.96 8.94
N PRO A 128 13.12 5.80 9.35
CA PRO A 128 13.42 4.72 8.42
C PRO A 128 12.18 4.20 7.67
N ALA A 129 11.03 4.09 8.36
CA ALA A 129 9.77 3.68 7.73
C ALA A 129 9.34 4.67 6.63
N GLU A 130 9.58 5.97 6.82
CA GLU A 130 9.27 7.01 5.84
C GLU A 130 10.09 6.84 4.57
N ILE A 131 11.39 6.56 4.70
CA ILE A 131 12.27 6.31 3.55
C ILE A 131 11.77 5.08 2.76
N ILE A 132 11.37 4.01 3.45
CA ILE A 132 10.78 2.83 2.82
C ILE A 132 9.50 3.18 2.06
N LEU A 133 8.63 4.03 2.64
CA LEU A 133 7.39 4.46 2.00
C LEU A 133 7.63 5.36 0.78
N ILE A 134 8.65 6.22 0.79
CA ILE A 134 9.04 7.02 -0.38
C ILE A 134 9.46 6.08 -1.52
N ILE A 135 10.32 5.09 -1.23
CA ILE A 135 10.73 4.07 -2.20
C ILE A 135 9.51 3.30 -2.72
N HIS A 136 8.58 2.97 -1.82
CA HIS A 136 7.35 2.25 -2.16
C HIS A 136 6.44 3.02 -3.11
N VAL A 137 6.20 4.31 -2.85
CA VAL A 137 5.42 5.19 -3.72
C VAL A 137 6.07 5.33 -5.11
N ILE A 138 7.39 5.49 -5.17
CA ILE A 138 8.12 5.57 -6.45
C ILE A 138 8.00 4.25 -7.23
N SER A 139 8.20 3.12 -6.55
CA SER A 139 8.05 1.79 -7.15
C SER A 139 6.63 1.58 -7.70
N GLN A 140 5.61 1.96 -6.92
CA GLN A 140 4.21 1.81 -7.33
C GLN A 140 3.83 2.75 -8.46
N SER A 141 4.36 3.98 -8.46
CA SER A 141 4.20 4.91 -9.59
C SER A 141 4.79 4.32 -10.87
N SER A 142 6.00 3.74 -10.78
CA SER A 142 6.63 3.06 -11.92
C SER A 142 5.78 1.89 -12.42
N ALA A 143 5.27 1.04 -11.51
CA ALA A 143 4.39 -0.07 -11.86
C ALA A 143 3.12 0.41 -12.58
N TYR A 144 2.49 1.46 -12.04
CA TYR A 144 1.30 2.07 -12.59
C TYR A 144 1.49 2.55 -14.02
N TRP A 145 2.51 3.37 -14.28
CA TRP A 145 2.71 3.93 -15.62
C TRP A 145 3.17 2.89 -16.63
N THR A 146 3.95 1.89 -16.20
CA THR A 146 4.44 0.80 -17.07
C THR A 146 3.32 -0.17 -17.44
N HIS A 147 2.39 -0.41 -16.52
CA HIS A 147 1.36 -1.46 -16.64
C HIS A 147 -0.07 -0.93 -16.58
N ARG A 148 -0.30 0.34 -16.94
CA ARG A 148 -1.60 1.02 -16.91
C ARG A 148 -2.73 0.29 -17.65
N GLY A 149 -2.40 -0.45 -18.72
CA GLY A 149 -3.36 -1.23 -19.51
C GLY A 149 -3.63 -2.63 -18.98
N SER A 150 -3.24 -2.93 -17.73
CA SER A 150 -3.45 -4.26 -17.16
C SER A 150 -4.94 -4.52 -16.93
N PRO A 151 -5.39 -5.78 -17.07
CA PRO A 151 -6.77 -6.14 -16.75
C PRO A 151 -7.11 -5.82 -15.28
N PRO A 152 -8.37 -5.48 -14.97
CA PRO A 152 -8.78 -5.06 -13.62
C PRO A 152 -8.37 -6.01 -12.49
N PHE A 153 -8.41 -7.33 -12.75
CA PHE A 153 -8.05 -8.38 -11.79
C PHE A 153 -6.54 -8.47 -11.49
N VAL A 154 -5.67 -7.88 -12.32
CA VAL A 154 -4.24 -7.68 -12.02
C VAL A 154 -4.04 -6.27 -11.48
N HIS A 155 -4.68 -5.30 -12.13
CA HIS A 155 -4.47 -3.89 -11.88
C HIS A 155 -4.83 -3.50 -10.45
N TRP A 156 -6.00 -3.88 -9.94
CA TRP A 156 -6.38 -3.54 -8.57
C TRP A 156 -5.48 -4.17 -7.51
N PRO A 157 -5.32 -5.52 -7.44
CA PRO A 157 -4.57 -6.17 -6.36
C PRO A 157 -3.06 -5.90 -6.37
N ALA A 158 -2.45 -5.71 -7.54
CA ALA A 158 -1.00 -5.61 -7.66
C ALA A 158 -0.48 -4.19 -7.89
N ILE A 159 -1.33 -3.26 -8.35
CA ILE A 159 -0.92 -1.89 -8.73
C ILE A 159 -1.76 -0.84 -7.99
N ALA A 160 -3.03 -0.69 -8.36
CA ALA A 160 -3.85 0.46 -7.95
C ALA A 160 -4.12 0.49 -6.45
N GLY A 161 -4.46 -0.65 -5.85
CA GLY A 161 -4.68 -0.79 -4.42
C GLY A 161 -3.39 -0.49 -3.63
N PRO A 162 -2.32 -1.26 -3.85
CA PRO A 162 -1.06 -1.04 -3.14
C PRO A 162 -0.50 0.38 -3.33
N TYR A 163 -0.69 0.99 -4.50
CA TYR A 163 -0.29 2.37 -4.75
C TYR A 163 -1.09 3.37 -3.88
N ALA A 164 -2.41 3.24 -3.84
CA ALA A 164 -3.27 4.09 -3.00
C ALA A 164 -2.92 3.97 -1.51
N TRP A 165 -2.63 2.76 -1.04
CA TRP A 165 -2.14 2.53 0.31
C TRP A 165 -0.78 3.22 0.54
N SER A 166 0.21 3.00 -0.33
CA SER A 166 1.56 3.55 -0.15
C SER A 166 1.57 5.07 -0.04
N LEU A 167 0.75 5.76 -0.84
CA LEU A 167 0.58 7.21 -0.77
C LEU A 167 -0.03 7.64 0.57
N THR A 168 -1.06 6.92 1.02
CA THR A 168 -1.73 7.26 2.29
C THR A 168 -0.81 7.01 3.48
N ALA A 169 -0.09 5.88 3.47
CA ALA A 169 0.87 5.51 4.48
C ALA A 169 2.06 6.50 4.54
N LEU A 170 2.54 7.00 3.40
CA LEU A 170 3.58 8.04 3.33
C LEU A 170 3.18 9.27 4.15
N PHE A 171 2.03 9.88 3.85
CA PHE A 171 1.60 11.07 4.59
C PHE A 171 1.28 10.77 6.05
N TRP A 172 0.75 9.59 6.33
CA TRP A 172 0.43 9.18 7.70
C TRP A 172 1.68 8.99 8.55
N ASN A 173 2.63 8.18 8.11
CA ASN A 173 3.87 7.92 8.83
C ASN A 173 4.75 9.17 8.90
N GLY A 174 4.84 9.97 7.83
CA GLY A 174 5.58 11.23 7.84
C GLY A 174 5.07 12.21 8.89
N ALA A 175 3.74 12.31 9.05
CA ALA A 175 3.14 13.12 10.09
C ALA A 175 3.46 12.60 11.52
N VAL A 176 3.55 11.28 11.69
CA VAL A 176 3.98 10.67 12.95
C VAL A 176 5.46 10.95 13.22
N ALA A 177 6.33 10.80 12.22
CA ALA A 177 7.78 11.02 12.34
C ALA A 177 8.13 12.45 12.78
N VAL A 178 7.38 13.45 12.31
CA VAL A 178 7.58 14.87 12.66
C VAL A 178 6.77 15.32 13.88
N HIS A 179 6.06 14.43 14.56
CA HIS A 179 5.21 14.75 15.72
C HIS A 179 4.19 15.87 15.42
N ALA A 180 3.48 15.74 14.29
CA ALA A 180 2.56 16.75 13.76
C ALA A 180 1.31 16.99 14.66
N HIS A 181 1.47 17.76 15.74
CA HIS A 181 0.39 18.06 16.71
C HIS A 181 0.05 19.55 16.83
N ASN A 182 0.78 20.44 16.14
CA ASN A 182 0.60 21.89 16.26
C ASN A 182 -0.16 22.51 15.06
N LEU A 183 -0.58 23.77 15.20
CA LEU A 183 -1.34 24.51 14.18
C LEU A 183 -0.60 24.59 12.82
N PRO A 184 0.72 24.89 12.76
CA PRO A 184 1.48 24.82 11.51
C PRO A 184 1.40 23.44 10.82
N SER A 185 1.52 22.35 11.57
CA SER A 185 1.39 21.00 11.01
C SER A 185 0.01 20.73 10.42
N ARG A 186 -1.06 21.30 10.99
CA ARG A 186 -2.42 21.20 10.43
C ARG A 186 -2.56 21.95 9.11
N ILE A 187 -1.94 23.14 8.99
CA ILE A 187 -1.93 23.92 7.73
C ILE A 187 -1.22 23.13 6.63
N VAL A 188 -0.03 22.61 6.95
CA VAL A 188 0.76 21.78 6.02
C VAL A 188 -0.02 20.52 5.64
N ALA A 189 -0.68 19.86 6.60
CA ALA A 189 -1.52 18.71 6.32
C ALA A 189 -2.68 19.02 5.37
N ASN A 190 -3.33 20.19 5.51
CA ASN A 190 -4.39 20.61 4.59
C ASN A 190 -3.87 20.79 3.16
N ILE A 191 -2.67 21.36 2.98
CA ILE A 191 -2.05 21.49 1.66
C ILE A 191 -1.81 20.10 1.05
N PHE A 192 -1.26 19.16 1.84
CA PHE A 192 -1.00 17.81 1.36
C PHE A 192 -2.28 16.99 1.05
N ILE A 193 -3.42 17.28 1.69
CA ILE A 193 -4.71 16.69 1.27
C ILE A 193 -5.04 17.08 -0.17
N TRP A 194 -4.81 18.34 -0.55
CA TRP A 194 -5.03 18.78 -1.93
C TRP A 194 -4.05 18.12 -2.90
N VAL A 195 -2.83 17.78 -2.45
CA VAL A 195 -1.89 16.99 -3.25
C VAL A 195 -2.44 15.58 -3.50
N ILE A 196 -2.94 14.89 -2.46
CA ILE A 196 -3.59 13.58 -2.61
C ILE A 196 -4.79 13.68 -3.57
N PHE A 197 -5.61 14.70 -3.41
CA PHE A 197 -6.75 14.96 -4.30
C PHE A 197 -6.31 15.19 -5.75
N LEU A 198 -5.28 16.01 -5.98
CA LEU A 198 -4.76 16.29 -7.31
C LEU A 198 -4.18 15.02 -7.97
N ILE A 199 -3.46 14.20 -7.20
CA ILE A 199 -2.97 12.89 -7.68
C ILE A 199 -4.17 12.03 -8.11
N GLY A 200 -5.18 11.89 -7.25
CA GLY A 200 -6.42 11.16 -7.59
C GLY A 200 -7.10 11.71 -8.84
N PHE A 201 -7.23 13.03 -8.95
CA PHE A 201 -7.83 13.72 -10.07
C PHE A 201 -7.09 13.42 -11.39
N VAL A 202 -5.76 13.53 -11.41
CA VAL A 202 -4.94 13.19 -12.58
C VAL A 202 -5.16 11.74 -13.00
N HIS A 203 -5.23 10.81 -12.04
CA HIS A 203 -5.44 9.38 -12.32
C HIS A 203 -6.87 9.04 -12.73
N ILE A 204 -7.88 9.87 -12.42
CA ILE A 204 -9.24 9.66 -12.93
C ILE A 204 -9.39 10.31 -14.31
N PHE A 205 -9.03 11.58 -14.45
CA PHE A 205 -9.36 12.37 -15.65
C PHE A 205 -8.37 12.18 -16.80
N THR A 206 -7.07 12.14 -16.52
CA THR A 206 -6.03 11.85 -17.53
C THR A 206 -5.84 10.35 -17.67
N ALA A 207 -5.84 9.69 -16.51
CA ALA A 207 -5.76 8.25 -16.28
C ALA A 207 -6.85 7.37 -16.92
N LYS A 208 -8.09 7.88 -16.87
CA LYS A 208 -9.34 7.11 -16.96
C LYS A 208 -9.36 5.89 -16.03
N ASP A 209 -8.64 5.97 -14.90
CA ASP A 209 -8.53 4.89 -13.94
C ASP A 209 -9.41 5.16 -12.70
N TYR A 210 -10.63 4.65 -12.79
CA TYR A 210 -11.60 4.71 -11.70
C TYR A 210 -11.23 3.77 -10.55
N ILE A 211 -10.49 2.67 -10.80
CA ILE A 211 -10.10 1.68 -9.77
C ILE A 211 -9.14 2.31 -8.77
N PHE A 212 -8.13 3.04 -9.27
CA PHE A 212 -7.25 3.82 -8.43
C PHE A 212 -8.01 4.93 -7.68
N GLY A 213 -8.88 5.66 -8.40
CA GLY A 213 -9.72 6.69 -7.81
C GLY A 213 -10.57 6.20 -6.63
N TYR A 214 -11.26 5.06 -6.78
CA TYR A 214 -12.06 4.45 -5.72
C TYR A 214 -11.19 3.98 -4.54
N SER A 215 -10.04 3.37 -4.82
CA SER A 215 -9.10 2.93 -3.77
C SER A 215 -8.62 4.11 -2.92
N LEU A 216 -8.25 5.21 -3.57
CA LEU A 216 -7.82 6.43 -2.89
C LEU A 216 -8.97 7.11 -2.14
N SER A 217 -10.18 7.08 -2.71
CA SER A 217 -11.39 7.64 -2.08
C SER A 217 -11.76 6.92 -0.80
N ILE A 218 -11.69 5.57 -0.77
CA ILE A 218 -11.96 4.78 0.44
C ILE A 218 -10.94 5.11 1.54
N LEU A 219 -9.65 5.14 1.20
CA LEU A 219 -8.58 5.46 2.15
C LEU A 219 -8.61 6.93 2.62
N THR A 220 -9.12 7.83 1.79
CA THR A 220 -9.34 9.24 2.16
C THR A 220 -10.61 9.41 2.99
N LEU A 221 -11.70 8.68 2.71
CA LEU A 221 -12.92 8.66 3.53
C LEU A 221 -12.64 8.15 4.95
N CYS A 222 -11.72 7.18 5.07
CA CYS A 222 -11.20 6.67 6.33
C CYS A 222 -10.64 7.78 7.26
N LYS A 223 -10.28 8.94 6.71
CA LYS A 223 -9.75 10.11 7.42
C LYS A 223 -10.78 10.86 8.29
N SER A 224 -12.08 10.58 8.19
CA SER A 224 -13.10 11.53 8.72
C SER A 224 -14.43 11.00 9.27
N SER A 225 -14.82 9.73 9.14
CA SER A 225 -16.25 9.40 9.32
C SER A 225 -16.74 9.01 10.72
N LEU A 226 -15.91 8.95 11.78
CA LEU A 226 -16.38 8.46 13.10
C LEU A 226 -16.01 9.28 14.34
N ASN A 227 -15.28 10.40 14.20
CA ASN A 227 -15.18 11.38 15.28
C ASN A 227 -16.01 12.60 14.91
N LEU A 228 -17.33 12.44 14.87
CA LEU A 228 -18.20 13.59 15.13
C LEU A 228 -17.83 14.07 16.54
N PRO A 229 -17.46 15.35 16.73
CA PRO A 229 -17.41 15.88 18.09
C PRO A 229 -18.82 15.68 18.66
N SER A 230 -18.92 14.93 19.76
CA SER A 230 -20.07 15.07 20.65
C SER A 230 -20.15 16.54 20.98
N PHE A 231 -21.25 17.19 20.59
CA PHE A 231 -21.62 18.56 20.90
C PHE A 231 -21.92 18.72 22.41
N ASP A 232 -21.06 18.17 23.28
CA ASP A 232 -21.19 18.21 24.73
C ASP A 232 -19.88 18.76 25.31
N SER A 233 -19.71 20.08 25.18
CA SER A 233 -19.00 20.95 26.13
C SER A 233 -18.87 22.35 25.54
N VAL A 234 -20.02 23.03 25.44
CA VAL A 234 -20.07 24.49 25.54
C VAL A 234 -20.34 24.78 27.01
N TYR A 235 -19.27 24.99 27.77
CA TYR A 235 -19.21 25.86 28.96
C TYR A 235 -17.79 26.39 29.07
#